data_AF-A0A2V6S903-F1
#
_entry.id   AF-A0A2V6S903-F1
#
_cell.length_a   1.000
_cell.length_b   1.000
_cell.length_c   1.000
_cell.angle_alpha   90.00
_cell.angle_beta   90.00
_cell.angle_gamma   90.00
#
_symmetry.space_group_name_H-M   'P 1'
#
loop_
_entity.id
_entity.type
_entity.pdbx_description
1 polymer ?
#
loop_
_entity_poly.entity_id
_entity_poly.type
_entity_poly.pdbx_seq_one_letter_code
_entity_poly.pdbx_strand_id
1 'polypeptide(L)'
;MIRLLRRIVIRVPRELLEWMRAFRALKDTTMLIIPGSGVLGNFGIDLFGLHYEMTKWSLLAKARGSKVLFVSVGGGRLPHPVSRWLIKSALALADYRSYRDTFSKQYLDSIGFDTSRDFVYPDLAFSLPGLESAEPDHTGSGRV
;
A
#
# COMPACT_ATOMS: atom_id res chain seq x y z
N MET A 1 24.68 -11.26 23.85
CA MET A 1 24.72 -9.78 23.88
C MET A 1 25.47 -9.15 22.69
N ILE A 2 26.72 -9.52 22.43
CA ILE A 2 27.58 -8.93 21.35
C ILE A 2 26.98 -9.06 19.93
N ARG A 3 26.33 -10.19 19.60
CA ARG A 3 25.67 -10.39 18.29
C ARG A 3 24.47 -9.47 18.06
N LEU A 4 23.70 -9.18 19.11
CA LEU A 4 22.55 -8.27 19.05
C LEU A 4 23.03 -6.82 18.90
N LEU A 5 24.03 -6.44 19.70
CA LEU A 5 24.65 -5.11 19.64
C LEU A 5 25.25 -4.83 18.26
N ARG A 6 26.03 -5.78 17.70
CA ARG A 6 26.60 -5.66 16.36
C ARG A 6 25.52 -5.54 15.28
N ARG A 7 24.40 -6.25 15.43
CA ARG A 7 23.27 -6.18 14.49
C ARG A 7 22.56 -4.82 14.55
N ILE A 8 22.38 -4.26 15.75
CA ILE A 8 21.80 -2.92 15.93
C ILE A 8 22.72 -1.84 15.35
N VAL A 9 24.01 -1.89 15.69
CA VAL A 9 25.02 -0.91 15.24
C VAL A 9 25.18 -0.91 13.72
N ILE A 10 24.93 -2.02 13.02
CA ILE A 10 24.96 -2.05 11.55
C ILE A 10 23.58 -1.67 10.95
N ARG A 11 22.49 -2.16 11.54
CA ARG A 11 21.14 -1.99 10.98
C ARG A 11 20.63 -0.56 11.12
N VAL A 12 20.87 0.11 12.25
CA VAL A 12 20.35 1.46 12.49
C VAL A 12 20.99 2.51 11.57
N PRO A 13 22.32 2.57 11.39
CA PRO A 13 22.92 3.52 10.45
C PRO A 13 22.52 3.25 9.01
N ARG A 14 22.35 1.97 8.64
CA ARG A 14 21.85 1.59 7.31
C ARG A 14 20.43 2.10 7.09
N GLU A 15 19.53 1.89 8.05
CA GLU A 15 18.17 2.41 7.98
C GLU A 15 18.17 3.94 7.87
N LEU A 16 18.98 4.63 8.68
CA LEU A 16 19.10 6.09 8.60
C LEU A 16 19.58 6.56 7.23
N LEU A 17 20.52 5.84 6.62
CA LEU A 17 20.97 6.11 5.25
C LEU A 17 19.86 5.86 4.23
N GLU A 18 19.04 4.82 4.42
CA GLU A 18 17.88 4.53 3.57
C GLU A 18 16.81 5.63 3.70
N TRP A 19 16.56 6.16 4.90
CA TRP A 19 15.71 7.34 5.12
C TRP A 19 16.25 8.57 4.40
N MET A 20 17.55 8.85 4.52
CA MET A 20 18.17 9.98 3.81
C MET A 20 18.09 9.81 2.30
N ARG A 21 18.29 8.59 1.78
CA ARG A 21 18.17 8.29 0.35
C ARG A 21 16.73 8.45 -0.13
N ALA A 22 15.75 7.94 0.60
CA ALA A 22 14.34 8.09 0.28
C ALA A 22 13.91 9.57 0.29
N PHE A 23 14.32 10.33 1.30
CA PHE A 23 14.02 11.76 1.37
C PHE A 23 14.62 12.55 0.19
N ARG A 24 15.86 12.21 -0.21
CA ARG A 24 16.50 12.80 -1.40
C ARG A 24 15.85 12.34 -2.70
N ALA A 25 15.37 11.09 -2.78
CA ALA A 25 14.68 10.58 -3.95
C ALA A 25 13.36 11.33 -4.21
N LEU A 26 12.72 11.83 -3.15
CA LEU A 26 11.54 12.70 -3.22
C LEU A 26 11.88 14.17 -3.53
N LYS A 27 13.12 14.48 -3.92
CA LYS A 27 13.47 15.82 -4.38
C LYS A 27 12.64 16.14 -5.63
N ASP A 28 12.08 17.34 -5.66
CA ASP A 28 11.24 17.85 -6.75
C ASP A 28 10.00 16.99 -7.09
N THR A 29 9.64 16.05 -6.21
CA THR A 29 8.46 15.20 -6.36
C THR A 29 7.23 15.91 -5.80
N THR A 30 6.19 16.10 -6.62
CA THR A 30 4.95 16.76 -6.20
C THR A 30 3.92 15.80 -5.64
N MET A 31 3.95 14.53 -6.06
CA MET A 31 3.01 13.50 -5.63
C MET A 31 3.69 12.14 -5.49
N LEU A 32 3.38 11.43 -4.40
CA LEU A 32 3.66 10.02 -4.19
C LEU A 32 2.37 9.24 -4.42
N ILE A 33 2.37 8.38 -5.43
CA ILE A 33 1.23 7.51 -5.74
C ILE A 33 1.58 6.09 -5.29
N ILE A 34 0.72 5.49 -4.48
CA ILE A 34 0.79 4.10 -4.01
C ILE A 34 -0.37 3.37 -4.68
N PRO A 35 -0.15 2.80 -5.87
CA PRO A 35 -1.19 2.12 -6.62
C PRO A 35 -1.44 0.70 -6.10
N GLY A 36 -2.61 0.17 -6.45
CA GLY A 36 -2.88 -1.23 -6.73
C GLY A 36 -1.99 -2.21 -6.00
N SER A 37 -2.44 -2.64 -4.83
CA SER A 37 -1.74 -3.62 -4.04
C SER A 37 -2.74 -4.28 -3.09
N GLY A 38 -2.60 -5.57 -2.80
CA GLY A 38 -3.20 -6.12 -1.58
C GLY A 38 -2.43 -5.60 -0.36
N VAL A 39 -2.36 -4.27 -0.22
CA VAL A 39 -1.74 -3.49 0.85
C VAL A 39 -2.21 -3.97 2.23
N LEU A 40 -3.43 -4.50 2.30
CA LEU A 40 -4.05 -5.02 3.51
C LEU A 40 -3.83 -6.55 3.66
N GLY A 41 -3.03 -7.18 2.82
CA GLY A 41 -2.76 -8.63 2.83
C GLY A 41 -1.36 -8.97 3.34
N ASN A 42 -1.23 -10.13 4.00
CA ASN A 42 0.03 -10.68 4.50
C ASN A 42 0.75 -11.43 3.36
N PHE A 43 1.35 -10.73 2.39
CA PHE A 43 2.03 -11.37 1.24
C PHE A 43 3.44 -11.91 1.55
N GLY A 44 3.66 -12.51 2.72
CA GLY A 44 4.97 -13.08 3.08
C GLY A 44 6.08 -12.05 3.24
N ILE A 45 5.72 -10.77 3.43
CA ILE A 45 6.66 -9.68 3.68
C ILE A 45 6.63 -9.42 5.19
N ASP A 46 7.82 -9.37 5.82
CA ASP A 46 7.99 -9.09 7.24
C ASP A 46 7.15 -7.89 7.69
N LEU A 47 6.77 -7.87 8.98
CA LEU A 47 6.02 -6.78 9.64
C LEU A 47 6.60 -5.37 9.38
N PHE A 48 7.92 -5.31 9.13
CA PHE A 48 8.71 -4.12 8.84
C PHE A 48 9.07 -3.94 7.36
N GLY A 49 8.54 -4.75 6.46
CA GLY A 49 8.73 -4.56 5.03
C GLY A 49 7.68 -3.60 4.50
N LEU A 50 6.61 -4.12 3.89
CA LEU A 50 5.73 -3.30 3.07
C LEU A 50 5.01 -2.18 3.83
N HIS A 51 4.37 -2.50 4.96
CA HIS A 51 3.59 -1.51 5.72
C HIS A 51 4.48 -0.41 6.33
N TYR A 52 5.67 -0.79 6.80
CA TYR A 52 6.66 0.16 7.31
C TYR A 52 7.18 1.06 6.19
N GLU A 53 7.56 0.48 5.04
CA GLU A 53 8.01 1.26 3.88
C GLU A 53 6.93 2.24 3.42
N MET A 54 5.67 1.81 3.28
CA MET A 54 4.56 2.71 2.92
C MET A 54 4.42 3.87 3.90
N THR A 55 4.52 3.59 5.20
CA THR A 55 4.45 4.62 6.24
C THR A 55 5.63 5.58 6.15
N LYS A 56 6.85 5.05 5.97
CA LYS A 56 8.09 5.82 5.81
C LYS A 56 8.01 6.74 4.60
N TRP A 57 7.69 6.20 3.43
CA TRP A 57 7.59 6.97 2.19
C TRP A 57 6.46 8.01 2.25
N SER A 58 5.31 7.67 2.82
CA SER A 58 4.21 8.63 3.03
C SER A 58 4.65 9.77 3.93
N LEU A 59 5.32 9.48 5.05
CA LEU A 59 5.81 10.49 5.97
C LEU A 59 6.86 11.41 5.31
N LEU A 60 7.83 10.82 4.61
CA LEU A 60 8.87 11.58 3.92
C LEU A 60 8.30 12.43 2.78
N ALA A 61 7.31 11.93 2.05
CA ALA A 61 6.61 12.68 1.01
C ALA A 61 5.87 13.88 1.61
N LYS A 62 5.14 13.70 2.72
CA LYS A 62 4.52 14.83 3.42
C LYS A 62 5.54 15.83 3.97
N ALA A 63 6.68 15.35 4.49
CA ALA A 63 7.77 16.22 4.94
C ALA A 63 8.41 17.03 3.80
N ARG A 64 8.31 16.57 2.55
CA ARG A 64 8.73 17.29 1.33
C ARG A 64 7.65 18.20 0.74
N GLY A 65 6.45 18.21 1.31
CA GLY A 65 5.30 18.95 0.79
C GLY A 65 4.62 18.26 -0.40
N SER A 66 4.95 17.00 -0.69
CA SER A 66 4.30 16.21 -1.74
C SER A 66 2.91 15.75 -1.29
N LYS A 67 1.99 15.58 -2.24
CA LYS A 67 0.72 14.88 -1.99
C LYS A 67 0.95 13.38 -1.90
N VAL A 68 0.17 12.68 -1.09
CA VAL A 68 0.21 11.22 -0.96
C VAL A 68 -1.13 10.65 -1.41
N LEU A 69 -1.12 9.75 -2.40
CA LEU A 69 -2.32 9.19 -3.00
C LEU A 69 -2.28 7.67 -2.94
N PHE A 70 -3.26 7.05 -2.29
CA PHE A 70 -3.48 5.60 -2.32
C PHE A 70 -4.59 5.31 -3.33
N VAL A 71 -4.28 4.58 -4.40
CA VAL A 71 -5.18 4.41 -5.55
C VAL A 71 -5.53 2.95 -5.75
N SER A 72 -6.83 2.64 -5.72
CA SER A 72 -7.39 1.29 -5.83
C SER A 72 -6.65 0.27 -4.97
N VAL A 73 -6.43 0.61 -3.70
CA VAL A 73 -5.73 -0.30 -2.77
C VAL A 73 -6.69 -1.35 -2.24
N GLY A 74 -6.20 -2.56 -2.04
CA GLY A 74 -7.00 -3.66 -1.53
C GLY A 74 -6.31 -4.45 -0.45
N GLY A 75 -6.97 -5.49 0.00
CA GLY A 75 -6.35 -6.59 0.75
C GLY A 75 -7.33 -7.16 1.76
N GLY A 76 -6.83 -7.71 2.86
CA GLY A 76 -7.67 -8.39 3.82
C GLY A 76 -7.26 -8.20 5.27
N ARG A 77 -7.37 -9.28 6.03
CA ARG A 77 -7.17 -9.21 7.47
C ARG A 77 -5.69 -9.02 7.78
N LEU A 78 -5.35 -7.89 8.40
CA LEU A 78 -4.06 -7.72 9.07
C LEU A 78 -4.12 -8.37 10.45
N PRO A 79 -3.36 -9.44 10.74
CA PRO A 79 -3.42 -10.13 12.02
C PRO A 79 -2.72 -9.36 13.14
N HIS A 80 -1.66 -8.61 12.82
CA HIS A 80 -0.81 -7.95 13.80
C HIS A 80 -1.22 -6.49 14.07
N PRO A 81 -1.26 -6.04 15.34
CA PRO A 81 -1.65 -4.68 15.69
C PRO A 81 -0.68 -3.63 15.16
N VAL A 82 0.62 -3.94 15.11
CA VAL A 82 1.65 -3.02 14.57
C VAL A 82 1.42 -2.76 13.08
N SER A 83 1.11 -3.77 12.28
CA SER A 83 0.79 -3.57 10.86
C SER A 83 -0.45 -2.70 10.67
N ARG A 84 -1.49 -2.92 11.49
CA ARG A 84 -2.69 -2.07 11.47
C ARG A 84 -2.35 -0.62 11.77
N TRP A 85 -1.53 -0.39 12.80
CA TRP A 85 -1.12 0.95 13.18
C TRP A 85 -0.28 1.63 12.09
N LEU A 86 0.67 0.92 11.48
CA LEU A 86 1.47 1.43 10.35
C LEU A 86 0.58 1.81 9.17
N ILE A 87 -0.27 0.90 8.70
CA ILE A 87 -1.17 1.18 7.56
C ILE A 87 -2.11 2.35 7.86
N LYS A 88 -2.73 2.39 9.05
CA LYS A 88 -3.57 3.52 9.45
C LYS A 88 -2.80 4.84 9.44
N SER A 89 -1.55 4.82 9.91
CA SER A 89 -0.69 6.02 9.91
C SER A 89 -0.37 6.47 8.49
N ALA A 90 -0.04 5.54 7.60
CA ALA A 90 0.22 5.84 6.19
C ALA A 90 -1.04 6.41 5.49
N LEU A 91 -2.21 5.79 5.70
CA LEU A 91 -3.49 6.24 5.14
C LEU A 91 -3.97 7.55 5.76
N ALA A 92 -3.62 7.86 7.01
CA ALA A 92 -3.94 9.15 7.64
C ALA A 92 -3.13 10.31 7.02
N LEU A 93 -1.96 10.02 6.46
CA LEU A 93 -1.13 11.00 5.75
C LEU A 93 -1.60 11.25 4.31
N ALA A 94 -2.51 10.42 3.80
CA ALA A 94 -2.96 10.47 2.42
C ALA A 94 -3.89 11.67 2.14
N ASP A 95 -3.67 12.33 1.01
CA ASP A 95 -4.53 13.38 0.46
C ASP A 95 -5.65 12.79 -0.42
N TYR A 96 -5.48 11.55 -0.88
CA TYR A 96 -6.49 10.79 -1.63
C TYR A 96 -6.40 9.31 -1.31
N ARG A 97 -7.57 8.66 -1.20
CA ARG A 97 -7.70 7.22 -0.94
C ARG A 97 -8.83 6.63 -1.76
N SER A 98 -8.54 5.55 -2.47
CA SER A 98 -9.55 4.68 -3.05
C SER A 98 -9.21 3.20 -2.89
N TYR A 99 -10.25 2.38 -2.84
CA TYR A 99 -10.14 0.94 -2.61
C TYR A 99 -10.58 0.15 -3.83
N ARG A 100 -9.95 -1.01 -4.08
CA ARG A 100 -10.29 -1.84 -5.24
C ARG A 100 -11.63 -2.59 -5.11
N ASP A 101 -12.08 -2.78 -3.87
CA ASP A 101 -13.28 -3.55 -3.54
C ASP A 101 -13.90 -3.07 -2.21
N THR A 102 -15.21 -3.31 -2.04
CA THR A 102 -15.97 -2.90 -0.85
C THR A 102 -15.47 -3.58 0.41
N PHE A 103 -14.98 -4.82 0.30
CA PHE A 103 -14.47 -5.57 1.43
C PHE A 103 -13.26 -4.88 2.07
N SER A 104 -12.32 -4.40 1.25
CA SER A 104 -11.12 -3.68 1.70
C SER A 104 -11.48 -2.37 2.43
N LYS A 105 -12.45 -1.62 1.91
CA LYS A 105 -12.98 -0.40 2.54
C LYS A 105 -13.64 -0.71 3.88
N GLN A 106 -14.57 -1.67 3.90
CA GLN A 106 -15.29 -2.07 5.10
C GLN A 106 -14.39 -2.68 6.16
N TYR A 107 -13.32 -3.38 5.75
CA TYR A 107 -12.35 -3.91 6.69
C TYR A 107 -11.65 -2.79 7.46
N LEU A 108 -11.19 -1.74 6.77
CA LEU A 108 -10.56 -0.58 7.43
C LEU A 108 -11.53 0.14 8.37
N ASP A 109 -12.78 0.29 7.96
CA ASP A 109 -13.86 0.82 8.79
C ASP A 109 -14.06 -0.03 10.06
N SER A 110 -14.12 -1.37 9.92
CA SER A 110 -14.32 -2.32 11.02
C SER A 110 -13.20 -2.30 12.06
N ILE A 111 -11.99 -1.92 11.67
CA ILE A 111 -10.86 -1.78 12.60
C ILE A 111 -10.76 -0.35 13.17
N GLY A 112 -11.71 0.53 12.90
CA GLY A 112 -11.79 1.90 13.43
C GLY A 112 -10.92 2.88 12.64
N PHE A 113 -10.99 2.85 11.31
CA PHE A 113 -10.40 3.86 10.45
C PHE A 113 -11.50 4.52 9.62
N ASP A 114 -11.62 5.84 9.67
CA ASP A 114 -12.68 6.56 8.96
C ASP A 114 -12.45 6.51 7.44
N THR A 115 -13.31 5.75 6.76
CA THR A 115 -13.34 5.61 5.30
C THR A 115 -14.55 6.28 4.65
N SER A 116 -15.31 7.09 5.40
CA SER A 116 -16.56 7.70 4.93
C SER A 116 -16.40 8.51 3.63
N ARG A 117 -15.24 9.15 3.47
CA ARG A 117 -14.89 9.99 2.30
C ARG A 117 -14.14 9.25 1.19
N ASP A 118 -13.91 7.96 1.35
CA ASP A 118 -13.09 7.18 0.42
C ASP A 118 -13.93 6.49 -0.65
N PHE A 119 -13.35 6.32 -1.82
CA PHE A 119 -14.03 5.74 -2.99
C PHE A 119 -13.73 4.26 -3.17
N VAL A 120 -14.60 3.56 -3.90
CA VAL A 120 -14.38 2.20 -4.38
C VAL A 120 -14.35 2.22 -5.90
N TYR A 121 -13.26 1.74 -6.49
CA TYR A 121 -13.07 1.61 -7.94
C TYR A 121 -12.52 0.23 -8.26
N PRO A 122 -12.67 -0.30 -9.48
CA PRO A 122 -11.98 -1.52 -9.89
C PRO A 122 -10.45 -1.40 -9.74
N ASP A 123 -9.79 -2.55 -9.73
CA ASP A 123 -8.33 -2.62 -9.77
C ASP A 123 -7.79 -1.91 -11.03
N LEU A 124 -6.61 -1.30 -10.93
CA LEU A 124 -5.98 -0.55 -12.03
C LEU A 124 -5.72 -1.44 -13.26
N ALA A 125 -5.59 -2.75 -13.07
CA ALA A 125 -5.47 -3.70 -14.18
C ALA A 125 -6.66 -3.64 -15.16
N PHE A 126 -7.85 -3.26 -14.70
CA PHE A 126 -9.03 -3.08 -15.57
C PHE A 126 -8.96 -1.82 -16.43
N SER A 127 -7.99 -0.93 -16.19
CA SER A 127 -7.73 0.23 -17.05
C SER A 127 -6.71 -0.05 -18.15
N LEU A 128 -6.22 -1.29 -18.28
CA LEU A 128 -5.28 -1.67 -19.33
C LEU A 128 -5.99 -1.71 -20.70
N PRO A 129 -5.48 -0.98 -21.70
CA PRO A 129 -6.04 -1.03 -23.06
C PRO A 129 -5.99 -2.46 -23.64
N GLY A 130 -7.06 -2.87 -24.33
CA GLY A 130 -7.12 -4.17 -25.04
C GLY A 130 -7.76 -5.33 -24.26
N LEU A 131 -8.25 -5.11 -23.04
CA LEU A 131 -9.05 -6.10 -22.29
C LEU A 131 -10.53 -6.15 -22.69
N GLU A 132 -11.00 -5.25 -23.55
CA GLU A 132 -12.39 -5.21 -24.06
C GLU A 132 -12.74 -6.36 -25.01
N SER A 133 -11.76 -7.15 -25.49
CA SER A 133 -11.96 -8.10 -26.61
C SER A 133 -12.05 -9.58 -26.25
N ALA A 134 -12.02 -9.94 -24.96
CA ALA A 134 -12.18 -11.34 -24.54
C ALA A 134 -13.66 -11.64 -24.26
N GLU A 135 -14.51 -11.60 -25.28
CA GLU A 135 -15.81 -12.27 -25.18
C GLU A 135 -15.56 -13.77 -24.96
N PRO A 136 -16.28 -14.42 -24.02
CA PRO A 136 -16.17 -15.86 -23.85
C PRO A 136 -16.67 -16.54 -25.12
N ASP A 137 -15.78 -17.31 -25.75
CA ASP A 137 -16.10 -18.12 -26.93
C ASP A 137 -17.17 -19.15 -26.56
N HIS A 138 -18.44 -18.82 -26.83
CA HIS A 138 -19.60 -19.68 -26.66
C HIS A 138 -19.69 -20.73 -27.79
N THR A 139 -18.56 -21.29 -28.24
CA THR A 139 -18.54 -22.37 -29.23
C THR A 139 -18.22 -23.71 -28.58
N GLY A 140 -18.96 -24.04 -27.52
CA GLY A 140 -19.05 -25.40 -26.99
C GLY A 140 -20.07 -26.20 -27.77
N SER A 141 -19.69 -26.70 -28.95
CA SER A 141 -20.46 -27.66 -29.73
C SER A 141 -20.64 -28.95 -28.91
N GLY A 142 -21.82 -29.10 -28.31
CA GLY A 142 -22.27 -30.35 -27.71
C GLY A 142 -22.50 -31.39 -28.81
N ARG A 143 -21.61 -32.39 -28.87
CA ARG A 143 -21.92 -33.70 -29.44
C ARG A 143 -21.79 -34.73 -28.33
N VAL A 144 -22.94 -35.19 -27.85
CA VAL A 144 -23.15 -36.51 -27.22
C VAL A 144 -23.76 -37.39 -28.30
#